data_AF-A0A4U8Z7J9-F1
#
_entry.id   AF-A0A4U8Z7J9-F1
#
_cell.length_a   1.000
_cell.length_b   1.000
_cell.length_c   1.000
_cell.angle_alpha   90.00
_cell.angle_beta   90.00
_cell.angle_gamma   90.00
#
_symmetry.space_group_name_H-M   'P 1'
#
loop_
_entity.id
_entity.type
_entity.pdbx_description
1 polymer ?
#
loop_
_entity_poly.entity_id
_entity_poly.type
_entity_poly.pdbx_seq_one_letter_code
_entity_poly.pdbx_strand_id
1 'polypeptide(L)' 'MNQRNPKPILTPDQTDALRTFAKRNGRRWKSKLLGLWMDGQDWREPEAPFLRQIRNTIGPSGLNRLKLAALNQAGL' A
#
# COMPACT_ATOMS: atom_id res chain seq x y z
N MET A 1 5.03 26.60 -10.61
CA MET A 1 5.85 25.90 -9.60
C MET A 1 5.71 24.40 -9.84
N ASN A 2 6.66 23.79 -10.55
CA ASN A 2 6.63 22.36 -10.85
C ASN A 2 7.12 21.57 -9.63
N GLN A 3 6.23 21.31 -8.67
CA GLN A 3 6.52 20.37 -7.60
C GLN A 3 6.63 18.98 -8.23
N ARG A 4 7.85 18.53 -8.53
CA ARG A 4 8.15 17.10 -8.64
C ARG A 4 7.81 16.51 -7.27
N ASN A 5 6.56 16.08 -7.11
CA ASN A 5 6.09 15.48 -5.87
C ASN A 5 7.02 14.29 -5.60
N PRO A 6 7.81 14.29 -4.52
CA PRO A 6 8.71 13.19 -4.23
C PRO A 6 7.87 11.92 -4.22
N LYS A 7 8.31 10.93 -5.01
CA LYS A 7 7.62 9.64 -5.10
C LYS A 7 7.47 9.13 -3.66
N PRO A 8 6.25 8.93 -3.14
CA PRO A 8 6.11 8.66 -1.73
C PRO A 8 6.84 7.37 -1.38
N ILE A 9 7.83 7.46 -0.50
CA ILE A 9 8.62 6.33 -0.03
C ILE A 9 7.84 5.72 1.13
N LEU A 10 7.38 4.48 0.95
CA LEU A 10 6.79 3.71 2.04
C LEU A 10 7.89 3.32 3.03
N THR A 11 7.61 3.38 4.32
CA THR A 11 8.55 2.90 5.34
C THR A 11 8.71 1.38 5.25
N PRO A 12 9.74 0.79 5.88
CA PRO A 12 9.88 -0.67 5.94
C PRO A 12 8.64 -1.38 6.51
N ASP A 13 8.07 -0.86 7.59
CA ASP A 13 6.86 -1.45 8.22
C ASP A 13 5.64 -1.38 7.32
N GLN A 14 5.45 -0.24 6.63
CA GLN A 14 4.38 -0.09 5.64
C GLN A 14 4.59 -1.05 4.46
N THR A 15 5.84 -1.22 4.03
CA THR A 15 6.19 -2.14 2.96
C THR A 15 5.89 -3.59 3.37
N ASP A 16 6.26 -3.99 4.59
CA ASP A 16 6.03 -5.33 5.10
C ASP A 16 4.55 -5.64 5.32
N ALA A 17 3.80 -4.71 5.90
CA ALA A 17 2.35 -4.76 6.00
C ALA A 17 1.68 -4.99 4.62
N LEU A 18 2.11 -4.22 3.62
CA LEU A 18 1.57 -4.32 2.27
C LEU A 18 1.95 -5.64 1.59
N ARG A 19 3.17 -6.14 1.81
CA ARG A 19 3.61 -7.45 1.32
C ARG A 19 2.82 -8.57 1.98
N THR A 20 2.63 -8.53 3.29
CA THR A 20 1.85 -9.53 4.04
C THR A 20 0.41 -9.57 3.56
N PHE A 21 -0.22 -8.40 3.42
CA PHE A 21 -1.55 -8.28 2.84
C PHE A 21 -1.59 -8.81 1.39
N ALA A 22 -0.59 -8.46 0.56
CA ALA A 22 -0.52 -8.91 -0.83
C ALA A 22 -0.36 -10.42 -0.96
N LYS A 23 0.47 -11.03 -0.11
CA LYS A 23 0.69 -12.48 -0.06
C LYS A 23 -0.59 -13.21 0.37
N ARG A 24 -1.30 -12.70 1.37
CA ARG A 24 -2.57 -13.29 1.86
C ARG A 24 -3.69 -13.25 0.81
N ASN A 25 -3.74 -12.20 -0.02
CA ASN A 25 -4.83 -11.96 -0.96
C ASN A 25 -4.51 -12.30 -2.44
N GLY A 26 -3.28 -12.73 -2.72
CA GLY A 26 -2.85 -13.18 -4.04
C GLY A 26 -2.98 -12.11 -5.13
N ARG A 27 -3.13 -12.53 -6.40
CA ARG A 27 -3.13 -11.62 -7.57
C ARG A 27 -4.14 -10.45 -7.51
N ARG A 28 -5.23 -10.61 -6.74
CA ARG A 28 -6.29 -9.60 -6.60
C ARG A 28 -6.07 -8.64 -5.43
N TRP A 29 -4.93 -8.71 -4.74
CA TRP A 29 -4.67 -7.92 -3.54
C TRP A 29 -4.92 -6.41 -3.73
N LYS A 30 -4.52 -5.81 -4.86
CA LYS A 30 -4.78 -4.38 -5.11
C LYS A 30 -6.25 -4.05 -5.16
N SER A 31 -7.04 -4.85 -5.87
CA SER A 31 -8.49 -4.63 -6.01
C SER A 31 -9.18 -4.79 -4.66
N LYS A 32 -8.77 -5.77 -3.84
CA LYS A 32 -9.30 -5.93 -2.49
C LYS A 32 -8.93 -4.77 -1.57
N LEU A 33 -7.66 -4.35 -1.55
CA LEU A 33 -7.22 -3.22 -0.73
C LEU A 33 -7.94 -1.92 -1.13
N LEU A 34 -8.11 -1.71 -2.44
CA LEU A 34 -8.88 -0.58 -2.94
C LEU A 34 -10.34 -0.63 -2.46
N GLY A 35 -10.99 -1.80 -2.53
CA GLY A 35 -12.34 -1.98 -1.99
C GLY A 35 -12.42 -1.65 -0.50
N LEU A 36 -11.49 -2.20 0.31
CA LEU A 36 -11.41 -1.90 1.73
C LEU A 36 -11.21 -0.40 2.03
N TRP A 37 -10.43 0.30 1.21
CA TRP A 37 -10.25 1.74 1.35
C TRP A 37 -11.50 2.54 1.02
N MET A 38 -12.22 2.16 -0.05
CA MET A 38 -13.45 2.83 -0.48
C MET A 38 -14.59 2.59 0.49
N ASP A 39 -14.69 1.37 1.03
CA ASP A 39 -15.74 0.97 1.97
C ASP A 39 -15.42 1.39 3.42
N GLY A 40 -14.22 1.94 3.67
CA GLY A 40 -13.75 2.28 5.01
C GLY A 40 -13.60 1.07 5.93
N GLN A 41 -13.35 -0.12 5.37
CA GLN A 41 -13.26 -1.40 6.08
C GLN A 41 -11.82 -1.90 6.29
N ASP A 42 -10.82 -1.09 5.93
CA ASP A 42 -9.40 -1.39 6.14
C ASP A 42 -9.05 -1.63 7.62
N TRP A 43 -9.88 -1.20 8.57
CA TRP A 43 -9.72 -1.49 10.01
C TRP A 43 -9.87 -2.97 10.38
N ARG A 44 -10.48 -3.78 9.50
CA ARG A 44 -10.69 -5.23 9.73
C ARG A 44 -9.44 -6.06 9.46
N GLU A 45 -8.45 -5.49 8.79
CA GLU A 45 -7.22 -6.20 8.45
C GLU A 45 -6.22 -6.09 9.61
N PRO A 46 -5.44 -7.15 9.90
CA PRO A 46 -4.40 -7.12 10.95
C PRO A 46 -3.41 -5.97 10.78
N GLU A 47 -3.13 -5.58 9.54
CA GLU A 47 -2.17 -4.53 9.19
C GLU A 47 -2.83 -3.13 9.08
N ALA A 48 -4.06 -2.95 9.58
CA ALA A 48 -4.89 -1.76 9.42
C ALA A 48 -4.17 -0.41 9.64
N PRO A 49 -3.38 -0.21 10.72
CA PRO A 49 -2.70 1.07 10.93
C PRO A 49 -1.79 1.45 9.77
N PHE A 50 -1.02 0.49 9.26
CA PHE A 50 -0.10 0.70 8.15
C PHE A 50 -0.84 0.81 6.81
N LEU A 51 -1.87 -0.01 6.56
CA LEU A 51 -2.68 0.10 5.34
C LEU A 51 -3.34 1.47 5.20
N ARG A 52 -3.72 2.09 6.32
CA ARG A 52 -4.27 3.44 6.35
C ARG A 52 -3.23 4.52 6.11
N GLN A 53 -2.05 4.39 6.71
CA GLN A 53 -0.93 5.29 6.43
C GLN A 53 -0.56 5.23 4.94
N ILE A 54 -0.45 4.03 4.37
CA ILE A 54 -0.20 3.82 2.93
C ILE A 54 -1.26 4.53 2.09
N ARG A 55 -2.56 4.41 2.44
CA ARG A 55 -3.62 5.14 1.77
C ARG A 55 -3.37 6.65 1.79
N ASN A 56 -3.02 7.20 2.95
CA ASN A 56 -2.76 8.64 3.10
C ASN A 56 -1.49 9.08 2.36
N THR A 57 -0.53 8.18 2.16
CA THR A 57 0.76 8.46 1.51
C THR A 57 0.71 8.34 -0.02
N ILE A 58 0.13 7.27 -0.58
CA ILE A 58 0.13 7.00 -2.03
C ILE A 58 -1.26 7.10 -2.68
N GLY A 59 -2.32 6.96 -1.88
CA GLY A 59 -3.71 6.92 -2.36
C GLY A 59 -4.01 5.79 -3.37
N PRO A 60 -5.26 5.73 -3.87
CA PRO A 60 -5.69 4.76 -4.89
C PRO A 60 -4.85 4.77 -6.17
N SER A 61 -4.54 5.96 -6.68
CA SER A 61 -3.73 6.12 -7.91
C SER A 61 -2.29 5.62 -7.73
N GLY A 62 -1.71 5.80 -6.55
CA GLY A 62 -0.39 5.25 -6.23
C GLY A 62 -0.42 3.74 -6.08
N LEU A 63 -1.46 3.16 -5.46
CA LEU A 63 -1.64 1.71 -5.35
C LEU A 63 -1.68 1.02 -6.71
N ASN A 64 -2.39 1.59 -7.68
CA ASN A 64 -2.44 1.06 -9.05
C ASN A 64 -1.05 1.01 -9.71
N ARG A 65 -0.24 2.06 -9.51
CA ARG A 65 1.13 2.17 -10.07
C ARG A 65 2.18 1.35 -9.32
N LEU A 66 1.87 0.86 -8.12
CA LEU A 66 2.81 0.14 -7.27
C LEU A 66 3.14 -1.24 -7.85
N LYS A 67 4.43 -1.59 -7.94
CA LYS A 67 4.87 -2.92 -8.36
C LYS A 67 5.28 -3.71 -7.12
N LEU A 68 4.77 -4.93 -6.95
CA LEU A 68 5.16 -5.78 -5.83
C LEU A 68 6.66 -6.09 -5.83
N ALA A 69 7.27 -6.21 -7.02
CA ALA A 69 8.73 -6.34 -7.15
C ALA A 69 9.50 -5.11 -6.65
N ALA A 70 8.93 -3.90 -6.77
CA ALA A 70 9.53 -2.68 -6.23
C ALA A 70 9.38 -2.58 -4.71
N LEU A 71 8.42 -3.31 -4.13
CA LEU A 71 8.31 -3.43 -2.68
C LEU A 71 9.42 -4.31 -2.11
N ASN A 72 10.11 -5.13 -2.90
CA ASN A 72 11.17 -6.05 -2.46
C ASN A 72 12.54 -5.38 -2.20
N GLN A 73 12.71 -4.09 -2.52
CA GLN A 73 14.02 -3.41 -2.43
C GLN A 73 14.21 -2.51 -1.20
N ALA A 74 13.30 -2.52 -0.24
CA ALA A 74 13.57 -1.98 1.09
C ALA A 74 14.04 -3.14 1.98
N GLY A 75 15.34 -3.38 1.99
CA GLY A 75 15.96 -4.51 2.66
C GLY A 75 17.46 -4.55 2.38
N LEU A 76 18.15 -3.48 2.77
CA LEU A 76 19.45 -3.41 3.44
C LEU A 76 19.74 -1.94 3.75
#